data_AF-G5ZZV7-F1
#
_entry.id   AF-G5ZZV7-F1
#
_cell.length_a   1.000
_cell.length_b   1.000
_cell.length_c   1.000
_cell.angle_alpha   90.00
_cell.angle_beta   90.00
_cell.angle_gamma   90.00
#
_symmetry.space_group_name_H-M   'P 1'
#
loop_
_entity.id
_entity.type
_entity.pdbx_description
1 polymer ?
#
loop_
_entity_poly.entity_id
_entity_poly.type
_entity_poly.pdbx_seq_one_letter_code
_entity_poly.pdbx_strand_id
1 'polypeptide(L)'
;MVPFILGLWAMTDAQNADFVLLPVTGVVAGLFVFAILFALNSSLHSYLILAYAGSKKVAEDVGFYYAANAAGRLIGTILSGVCYSAGGLAGCLLASAVFLFFCTAICWRLPTRTA
;
A
#
# COMPACT_ATOMS: atom_id res chain seq x y z
N MET A 1 8.11 -2.99 -1.70
CA MET A 1 9.43 -3.50 -1.28
C MET A 1 9.55 -3.54 0.24
N VAL A 2 9.29 -2.45 0.96
CA VAL A 2 9.31 -2.41 2.45
C VAL A 2 8.38 -3.46 3.11
N PRO A 3 7.10 -3.64 2.70
CA PRO A 3 6.24 -4.65 3.34
C PRO A 3 6.68 -6.10 3.07
N PHE A 4 7.36 -6.35 1.95
CA PHE A 4 7.89 -7.66 1.60
C PHE A 4 9.05 -8.06 2.51
N ILE A 5 9.99 -7.14 2.72
CA ILE A 5 11.16 -7.34 3.59
C ILE A 5 10.71 -7.56 5.04
N LEU A 6 9.76 -6.75 5.52
CA LEU A 6 9.18 -6.92 6.86
C LEU A 6 8.42 -8.25 7.00
N GLY A 7 7.66 -8.66 5.99
CA GLY A 7 6.90 -9.91 6.00
C GLY A 7 7.81 -11.16 6.02
N LEU A 8 8.86 -11.17 5.20
CA LEU A 8 9.87 -12.24 5.20
C LEU A 8 10.62 -12.33 6.53
N TRP A 9 11.03 -11.18 7.07
CA TRP A 9 11.74 -11.14 8.33
C TRP A 9 10.86 -11.57 9.52
N ALA A 10 9.58 -11.20 9.52
CA ALA A 10 8.61 -11.68 10.51
C ALA A 10 8.37 -13.21 10.44
N MET A 11 8.52 -13.82 9.26
CA MET A 11 8.44 -15.28 9.11
C MET A 11 9.68 -16.00 9.64
N THR A 12 10.87 -15.41 9.48
CA THR A 12 12.12 -15.99 10.00
C THR A 12 12.23 -15.89 11.52
N ASP A 13 11.61 -14.89 12.15
CA ASP A 13 11.68 -14.65 13.60
C ASP A 13 10.62 -15.45 14.39
N ALA A 14 9.57 -15.93 13.73
CA ALA A 14 8.54 -16.79 14.33
C ALA A 14 9.08 -18.12 14.88
N GLN A 15 10.33 -18.48 14.56
CA GLN A 15 11.00 -19.72 15.00
C GLN A 15 11.97 -19.51 16.19
N ASN A 16 12.25 -18.27 16.62
CA ASN A 16 13.15 -17.98 17.74
C ASN A 16 12.35 -17.37 18.91
N ALA A 17 12.30 -18.06 20.05
CA ALA A 17 11.54 -17.64 21.23
C ALA A 17 12.21 -16.50 22.03
N ASP A 18 13.45 -16.14 21.69
CA ASP A 18 14.21 -15.11 22.38
C ASP A 18 14.25 -13.82 21.55
N PHE A 19 13.68 -12.77 22.15
CA PHE A 19 13.76 -11.35 21.77
C PHE A 19 12.61 -10.75 20.92
N VAL A 20 11.43 -10.60 21.55
CA VAL A 20 10.26 -9.86 21.06
C VAL A 20 10.53 -8.38 20.68
N LEU A 21 11.65 -7.77 21.08
CA LEU A 21 11.94 -6.34 20.85
C LEU A 21 12.57 -6.01 19.50
N LEU A 22 13.35 -6.94 18.92
CA LEU A 22 13.92 -6.78 17.57
C LEU A 22 12.81 -6.74 16.50
N PRO A 23 11.89 -7.73 16.40
CA PRO A 23 10.84 -7.78 15.37
C PRO A 23 9.93 -6.55 15.36
N VAL A 24 9.56 -6.03 16.53
CA VAL A 24 8.71 -4.84 16.64
C VAL A 24 9.42 -3.59 16.13
N THR A 25 10.69 -3.41 16.48
CA THR A 25 11.47 -2.23 16.06
C THR A 25 11.63 -2.18 14.54
N GLY A 26 11.89 -3.33 13.90
CA GLY A 26 11.98 -3.41 12.45
C GLY A 26 10.67 -3.10 11.74
N VAL A 27 9.55 -3.65 12.24
CA VAL A 27 8.21 -3.35 11.71
C VAL A 27 7.88 -1.86 11.85
N VAL A 28 8.11 -1.27 13.03
CA VAL A 28 7.87 0.15 13.27
C VAL A 28 8.72 1.03 12.36
N ALA A 29 10.03 0.75 12.26
CA ALA A 29 10.92 1.50 11.36
C ALA A 29 10.48 1.40 9.90
N GLY A 30 10.10 0.22 9.43
CA GLY A 30 9.59 0.06 8.08
C GLY A 30 8.22 0.72 7.86
N LEU A 31 7.35 0.78 8.88
CA LEU A 31 6.10 1.54 8.82
C LEU A 31 6.36 3.05 8.69
N PHE A 32 7.38 3.60 9.37
CA PHE A 32 7.77 5.00 9.19
C PHE A 32 8.24 5.27 7.75
N VAL A 33 9.11 4.44 7.21
CA VAL A 33 9.56 4.57 5.81
C VAL A 33 8.38 4.46 4.86
N PHE A 34 7.50 3.49 5.07
CA PHE A 34 6.28 3.34 4.27
C PHE A 34 5.38 4.57 4.38
N ALA A 35 5.17 5.11 5.57
CA ALA A 35 4.32 6.29 5.80
C ALA A 35 4.85 7.52 5.06
N ILE A 36 6.16 7.75 5.04
CA ILE A 36 6.78 8.86 4.28
C ILE A 36 6.49 8.69 2.79
N LEU A 37 6.78 7.52 2.22
CA LEU A 37 6.55 7.25 0.79
C LEU A 37 5.07 7.32 0.43
N PHE A 38 4.19 6.81 1.29
CA PHE A 38 2.75 6.85 1.13
C PHE A 38 2.23 8.29 1.14
N ALA A 39 2.71 9.14 2.06
CA ALA A 39 2.31 10.54 2.14
C ALA A 39 2.66 11.31 0.86
N LEU A 40 3.86 11.10 0.32
CA LEU A 40 4.28 11.68 -0.96
C LEU A 40 3.33 11.24 -2.09
N ASN A 41 3.09 9.94 -2.24
CA ASN A 41 2.21 9.42 -3.29
C ASN A 41 0.76 9.90 -3.15
N SER A 42 0.25 9.98 -1.93
CA SER A 42 -1.13 10.45 -1.65
C SER A 42 -1.30 11.94 -1.98
N SER A 43 -0.28 12.76 -1.74
CA SER A 43 -0.30 14.20 -2.06
C SER A 43 -0.26 14.43 -3.57
N LEU A 44 0.60 13.70 -4.29
CA LEU A 44 0.73 13.77 -5.74
C LEU A 44 -0.56 13.35 -6.44
N HIS A 45 -1.19 12.26 -5.99
CA HIS A 45 -2.38 11.75 -6.66
C HIS A 45 -3.54 12.76 -6.64
N SER A 46 -3.75 13.40 -5.50
CA SER A 46 -4.78 14.44 -5.35
C SER A 46 -4.46 15.69 -6.17
N TYR A 47 -3.18 16.08 -6.24
CA TYR A 47 -2.72 17.20 -7.08
C TYR A 47 -2.94 16.91 -8.57
N LEU A 48 -2.55 15.72 -9.04
CA LEU A 48 -2.63 15.34 -10.46
C LEU A 48 -4.07 15.29 -10.95
N ILE A 49 -5.02 14.80 -10.14
CA ILE A 49 -6.43 14.78 -10.54
C ILE A 49 -6.95 16.18 -10.81
N LEU A 50 -6.60 17.16 -9.96
CA LEU A 50 -7.01 18.55 -10.16
C LEU A 50 -6.27 19.19 -11.36
N ALA A 51 -4.99 18.87 -11.54
CA ALA A 51 -4.19 19.38 -12.66
C ALA A 51 -4.64 18.83 -14.02
N TYR A 52 -5.17 17.59 -14.07
CA TYR A 52 -5.62 16.94 -15.31
C TYR A 52 -7.12 17.05 -15.57
N ALA A 53 -7.94 17.43 -14.58
CA ALA A 53 -9.37 17.55 -14.76
C ALA A 53 -9.73 18.79 -15.61
N GLY A 54 -10.25 18.58 -16.82
CA GLY A 54 -10.78 19.64 -17.67
C GLY A 54 -12.10 20.20 -17.13
N SER A 55 -12.32 21.52 -17.23
CA SER A 55 -13.39 22.27 -16.53
C SER A 55 -14.83 21.77 -16.74
N LYS A 56 -15.10 20.91 -17.73
CA LYS A 56 -16.43 20.34 -18.01
C LYS A 56 -16.75 19.01 -17.31
N LYS A 57 -15.76 18.25 -16.81
CA LYS A 57 -15.98 16.90 -16.23
C LYS A 57 -15.34 16.67 -14.85
N VAL A 58 -14.80 17.71 -14.21
CA VAL A 58 -14.07 17.64 -12.93
C VAL A 58 -14.81 16.85 -11.84
N ALA A 59 -16.11 17.10 -11.64
CA ALA A 59 -16.86 16.44 -10.57
C ALA A 59 -17.04 14.92 -10.78
N GLU A 60 -17.18 14.48 -12.03
CA GLU A 60 -17.30 13.07 -12.39
C GLU A 60 -15.98 12.33 -12.18
N ASP A 61 -14.87 12.91 -12.67
CA ASP A 61 -13.52 12.33 -12.54
C ASP A 61 -13.07 12.23 -11.08
N VAL A 62 -13.32 13.29 -10.30
CA VAL A 62 -13.03 13.33 -8.87
C VAL A 62 -13.91 12.33 -8.10
N GLY A 63 -15.19 12.24 -8.46
CA GLY A 63 -16.14 11.29 -7.85
C GLY A 63 -15.70 9.83 -8.04
N PHE A 64 -15.34 9.46 -9.27
CA PHE A 64 -14.81 8.12 -9.57
C PHE A 64 -13.52 7.82 -8.81
N TYR A 65 -12.61 8.80 -8.70
CA TYR A 65 -11.39 8.63 -7.92
C TYR A 65 -11.68 8.33 -6.44
N TYR A 66 -12.51 9.15 -5.78
CA TYR A 66 -12.81 8.94 -4.37
C TYR A 66 -13.55 7.63 -4.14
N ALA A 67 -14.46 7.23 -5.05
CA ALA A 67 -15.13 5.95 -4.99
C ALA A 67 -14.14 4.78 -5.10
N ALA A 68 -13.17 4.85 -6.02
CA ALA A 68 -12.12 3.84 -6.14
C ALA A 68 -11.23 3.78 -4.89
N ASN A 69 -10.85 4.91 -4.30
CA ASN A 69 -10.08 4.95 -3.05
C ASN A 69 -10.86 4.38 -1.86
N ALA A 70 -12.15 4.69 -1.74
CA ALA A 70 -13.01 4.13 -0.70
C ALA A 70 -13.17 2.60 -0.85
N ALA A 71 -13.40 2.13 -2.08
CA ALA A 71 -13.48 0.70 -2.38
C ALA A 71 -12.17 -0.02 -2.03
N GLY A 72 -11.02 0.54 -2.39
CA GLY A 72 -9.71 -0.01 -2.04
C GLY A 72 -9.49 -0.14 -0.54
N ARG A 73 -9.89 0.87 0.26
CA ARG A 73 -9.81 0.81 1.72
C ARG A 73 -10.75 -0.24 2.32
N LEU A 74 -11.96 -0.37 1.79
CA LEU A 74 -12.92 -1.37 2.26
C LEU A 74 -12.41 -2.79 1.97
N ILE A 75 -12.02 -3.06 0.72
CA ILE A 75 -11.49 -4.36 0.31
C ILE A 75 -10.23 -4.69 1.10
N GLY A 76 -9.31 -3.74 1.22
CA GLY A 76 -8.07 -3.91 1.99
C GLY A 76 -8.33 -4.25 3.46
N THR A 77 -9.29 -3.59 4.10
CA THR A 77 -9.64 -3.84 5.51
C THR A 77 -10.20 -5.25 5.69
N ILE A 78 -11.18 -5.65 4.87
CA ILE A 78 -11.79 -6.99 4.94
C ILE A 78 -10.73 -8.07 4.67
N LEU A 79 -9.96 -7.90 3.60
CA LEU A 79 -8.93 -8.87 3.21
C LEU A 79 -7.81 -8.95 4.23
N SER A 80 -7.45 -7.85 4.91
CA SER A 80 -6.47 -7.89 5.99
C SER A 80 -6.94 -8.77 7.15
N GLY A 81 -8.23 -8.77 7.48
CA GLY A 81 -8.80 -9.67 8.48
C GLY A 81 -8.67 -11.14 8.09
N VAL A 82 -8.93 -11.45 6.81
CA VAL A 82 -8.79 -12.82 6.25
C VAL A 82 -7.31 -13.25 6.20
N CYS A 83 -6.40 -12.36 5.79
CA CYS A 83 -4.97 -12.66 5.76
C CYS A 83 -4.41 -12.84 7.17
N TYR A 84 -4.88 -12.05 8.13
CA TYR A 84 -4.44 -12.16 9.53
C TYR A 84 -4.88 -13.48 10.15
N SER A 85 -6.11 -13.95 9.88
CA SER A 85 -6.57 -15.25 10.39
C SER A 85 -5.81 -16.44 9.79
N ALA A 86 -5.32 -16.32 8.55
CA ALA A 86 -4.57 -17.38 7.87
C ALA A 86 -3.05 -17.35 8.15
N GLY A 87 -2.45 -16.18 8.36
CA GLY A 87 -0.98 -16.03 8.41
C GLY A 87 -0.47 -14.92 9.33
N GLY A 88 -1.32 -14.40 10.22
CA GLY A 88 -0.97 -13.35 11.19
C GLY A 88 -0.45 -12.07 10.54
N LEU A 89 0.38 -11.33 11.27
CA LEU A 89 0.96 -10.07 10.81
C LEU A 89 1.82 -10.24 9.55
N ALA A 90 2.62 -11.30 9.48
CA ALA A 90 3.47 -11.59 8.32
C ALA A 90 2.64 -11.83 7.05
N GLY A 91 1.52 -12.56 7.16
CA GLY A 91 0.56 -12.75 6.07
C GLY A 91 -0.02 -11.44 5.55
N CYS A 92 -0.39 -10.51 6.44
CA CYS A 92 -0.85 -9.18 6.07
C CYS A 92 0.21 -8.36 5.32
N LEU A 93 1.46 -8.39 5.80
CA LEU A 93 2.57 -7.66 5.18
C LEU A 93 2.92 -8.20 3.79
N LEU A 94 2.92 -9.53 3.62
CA LEU A 94 3.14 -10.17 2.33
C LEU A 94 1.99 -9.88 1.34
N ALA A 95 0.73 -9.97 1.78
CA ALA A 95 -0.41 -9.64 0.94
C ALA A 95 -0.35 -8.16 0.49
N SER A 96 -0.03 -7.24 1.39
CA SER A 96 0.18 -5.83 1.07
C SER A 96 1.31 -5.64 0.05
N ALA A 97 2.42 -6.37 0.20
CA ALA A 97 3.52 -6.33 -0.77
C ALA A 97 3.11 -6.77 -2.17
N VAL A 98 2.27 -7.81 -2.28
CA VAL A 98 1.74 -8.32 -3.54
C VAL A 98 0.85 -7.26 -4.22
N PHE A 99 -0.08 -6.64 -3.49
CA PHE A 99 -0.90 -5.56 -4.05
C PHE A 99 -0.05 -4.37 -4.52
N LEU A 100 0.96 -3.98 -3.74
CA LEU A 100 1.85 -2.89 -4.12
C LEU A 100 2.67 -3.24 -5.38
N PHE A 101 3.11 -4.50 -5.49
CA PHE A 101 3.80 -4.99 -6.70
C PHE A 101 2.90 -4.90 -7.92
N PHE A 102 1.66 -5.39 -7.85
CA PHE A 102 0.71 -5.28 -8.97
C PHE A 102 0.39 -3.84 -9.32
N CYS A 103 0.17 -2.97 -8.33
CA CYS A 103 -0.03 -1.55 -8.54
C CYS A 103 1.16 -0.93 -9.30
N THR A 104 2.38 -1.22 -8.86
CA THR A 104 3.60 -0.73 -9.51
C THR A 104 3.72 -1.26 -10.95
N ALA A 105 3.44 -2.54 -11.17
CA ALA A 105 3.50 -3.16 -12.49
C ALA A 105 2.46 -2.58 -13.47
N ILE A 106 1.25 -2.28 -12.98
CA ILE A 106 0.21 -1.61 -13.77
C ILE A 106 0.64 -0.18 -14.08
N CYS A 107 1.16 0.57 -13.09
CA CYS A 107 1.63 1.93 -13.28
C CYS A 107 2.79 2.01 -14.29
N TRP A 108 3.70 1.03 -14.30
CA TRP A 108 4.78 0.98 -15.29
C TRP A 108 4.25 0.84 -16.72
N ARG A 109 3.10 0.18 -16.90
CA ARG A 109 2.46 0.03 -18.22
C ARG A 109 1.64 1.25 -18.65
N LEU A 110 1.49 2.26 -17.81
CA LEU A 110 0.81 3.48 -18.23
C LEU A 110 1.66 4.19 -19.30
N PRO A 111 1.06 4.63 -20.41
CA PRO A 111 1.79 5.36 -21.43
C PRO A 111 2.30 6.67 -20.84
N THR A 112 3.61 6.89 -20.92
CA THR A 112 4.18 8.21 -20.71
C THR A 112 3.70 9.09 -21.85
N ARG A 113 2.80 10.05 -21.58
CA ARG A 113 2.53 11.11 -22.55
C ARG A 113 3.81 11.94 -22.70
N THR A 114 4.60 11.60 -23.72
CA THR A 114 5.56 12.54 -24.30
C THR A 114 4.71 13.63 -24.94
N ALA A 115 4.91 14.87 -24.48
CA ALA A 115 4.38 16.06 -25.14
C ALA A 115 4.99 16.20 -26.54
#